data_AF-I0J103-F1
#
_entry.id   AF-I0J103-F1
#
_cell.length_a   1.000
_cell.length_b   1.000
_cell.length_c   1.000
_cell.angle_alpha   90.00
_cell.angle_beta   90.00
_cell.angle_gamma   90.00
#
_symmetry.space_group_name_H-M   'P 1'
#
loop_
_entity.id
_entity.type
_entity.pdbx_description
1 polymer ?
#
loop_
_entity_poly.entity_id
_entity_poly.type
_entity_poly.pdbx_seq_one_letter_code
_entity_poly.pdbx_strand_id
1 'polypeptide(L)' 'HKLERLDNPEILGRKYDPEGEYIRQWLPELARMPAEWIHHPWDAPHTVLTASGVELGQNYPKPIIEIDLAR' A
#
# COMPACT_ATOMS: atom_id res chain seq x y z
N HIS A 1 -22.83 15.91 13.98
CA HIS A 1 -21.51 16.24 13.39
C HIS A 1 -20.95 14.97 12.80
N LYS A 2 -20.56 14.99 11.52
CA LYS A 2 -20.29 13.84 10.63
C LYS A 2 -19.43 12.73 11.27
N LEU A 3 -20.07 11.63 11.68
CA LEU A 3 -19.47 10.31 11.55
C LEU A 3 -19.59 9.92 10.06
N GLU A 4 -18.69 9.09 9.54
CA GLU A 4 -18.60 8.68 8.12
C GLU A 4 -17.74 9.58 7.22
N ARG A 5 -16.52 9.87 7.65
CA ARG A 5 -15.43 10.11 6.69
C ARG A 5 -14.50 8.90 6.71
N LEU A 6 -14.80 7.90 5.88
CA LEU A 6 -13.83 6.90 5.48
C LEU A 6 -12.83 7.59 4.58
N ASP A 7 -11.81 8.14 5.21
CA ASP A 7 -10.67 8.72 4.56
C ASP A 7 -9.94 7.62 3.80
N ASN A 8 -10.05 7.62 2.46
CA ASN A 8 -9.39 6.62 1.64
C ASN A 8 -7.86 6.73 1.85
N PRO A 9 -7.21 5.73 2.47
CA PRO A 9 -5.79 5.80 2.81
C PRO A 9 -4.92 5.98 1.57
N GLU A 10 -5.37 5.55 0.39
CA GLU A 10 -4.66 5.76 -0.88
C GLU A 10 -4.59 7.23 -1.29
N ILE A 11 -5.69 7.97 -1.09
CA ILE A 11 -5.78 9.39 -1.45
C ILE A 11 -4.93 10.23 -0.48
N LEU A 12 -4.89 9.86 0.81
CA LEU A 12 -3.99 10.50 1.76
C LEU A 12 -2.52 10.12 1.49
N GLY A 13 -2.21 8.84 1.24
CA GLY A 13 -0.87 8.37 0.91
C GLY A 13 -0.29 9.12 -0.27
N ARG A 14 -1.04 9.22 -1.38
CA ARG A 14 -0.59 9.97 -2.57
C ARG A 14 -0.47 11.48 -2.35
N LYS A 15 -1.28 12.06 -1.46
CA LYS A 15 -1.27 13.50 -1.16
C LYS A 15 -0.14 13.90 -0.21
N TYR A 16 0.24 13.03 0.72
CA TYR A 16 1.26 13.30 1.73
C TYR A 16 2.62 12.65 1.39
N ASP A 17 2.65 11.61 0.56
CA ASP A 17 3.85 10.85 0.22
C ASP A 17 3.80 10.31 -1.24
N PRO A 18 3.88 11.20 -2.24
CA PRO A 18 3.81 10.81 -3.66
C PRO A 18 4.96 9.89 -4.09
N GLU A 19 6.11 9.92 -3.41
CA GLU A 19 7.27 9.08 -3.71
C GLU A 19 7.33 7.79 -2.86
N GLY A 20 6.47 7.67 -1.86
CA GLY A 20 6.44 6.53 -0.95
C GLY A 20 7.59 6.52 0.05
N GLU A 21 8.32 7.61 0.22
CA GLU A 21 9.55 7.67 1.00
C GLU A 21 9.32 7.36 2.48
N TYR A 22 8.15 7.75 3.01
CA TYR A 22 7.74 7.39 4.35
C TYR A 22 7.55 5.87 4.49
N ILE A 23 6.87 5.26 3.51
CA ILE A 23 6.69 3.80 3.48
C ILE A 23 8.04 3.09 3.34
N ARG A 24 8.96 3.60 2.49
CA ARG A 24 10.31 3.02 2.36
C ARG A 24 11.12 3.10 3.65
N GLN A 25 10.94 4.18 4.41
CA GLN A 25 11.65 4.39 5.67
C GLN A 25 11.15 3.44 6.78
N TRP A 26 9.84 3.23 6.86
CA TRP A 26 9.23 2.43 7.93
C TRP A 26 9.05 0.95 7.58
N LEU A 27 8.93 0.62 6.29
CA LEU A 27 8.75 -0.72 5.75
C LEU A 27 9.84 -0.99 4.70
N PRO A 28 11.08 -1.33 5.13
CA PRO A 28 12.18 -1.59 4.22
C PRO A 28 11.90 -2.75 3.25
N GLU A 29 10.97 -3.65 3.57
CA GLU A 29 10.48 -4.69 2.68
C GLU A 29 9.78 -4.13 1.43
N LEU A 30 9.14 -2.96 1.53
CA LEU A 30 8.52 -2.25 0.41
C LEU A 30 9.45 -1.23 -0.23
N ALA A 31 10.68 -1.03 0.30
CA ALA A 31 11.60 0.01 -0.19
C ALA A 31 11.98 -0.15 -1.67
N ARG A 32 11.99 -1.40 -2.16
CA ARG A 32 12.30 -1.73 -3.56
C ARG A 32 11.08 -1.68 -4.48
N MET A 33 9.89 -1.37 -3.96
CA MET A 33 8.72 -1.20 -4.80
C MET A 33 8.72 0.16 -5.50
N PRO A 34 8.24 0.21 -6.76
CA PRO A 34 8.00 1.47 -7.44
C PRO A 34 7.00 2.32 -6.65
N ALA A 35 7.17 3.64 -6.65
CA ALA A 35 6.29 4.57 -5.96
C ALA A 35 4.82 4.48 -6.43
N GLU A 36 4.61 4.01 -7.67
CA GLU A 36 3.28 3.71 -8.20
C GLU A 36 2.56 2.64 -7.36
N TRP A 37 3.26 1.59 -6.91
CA TRP A 37 2.66 0.43 -6.25
C TRP A 37 2.85 0.43 -4.74
N ILE A 38 3.66 1.34 -4.19
CA ILE A 38 4.01 1.38 -2.76
C ILE A 38 2.81 1.60 -1.83
N HIS A 39 1.78 2.29 -2.32
CA HIS A 39 0.55 2.55 -1.58
C HIS A 39 -0.49 1.42 -1.73
N HIS A 40 -0.33 0.56 -2.74
CA HIS A 40 -1.24 -0.54 -3.04
C HIS A 40 -0.47 -1.76 -3.57
N PRO A 41 0.36 -2.40 -2.72
CA PRO A 41 1.13 -3.58 -3.10
C PRO A 41 0.27 -4.73 -3.61
N TRP A 42 -1.00 -4.83 -3.19
CA TRP A 42 -1.93 -5.87 -3.61
C TRP A 42 -2.37 -5.77 -5.07
N ASP A 43 -2.33 -4.57 -5.67
CA ASP A 43 -2.63 -4.36 -7.10
C ASP A 43 -1.39 -4.53 -7.99
N ALA A 44 -0.20 -4.62 -7.40
CA ALA A 44 1.05 -4.72 -8.14
C ALA A 44 1.13 -6.04 -8.91
N PRO A 45 1.62 -6.02 -10.17
CA PRO A 45 1.81 -7.25 -10.92
C PRO A 45 2.83 -8.15 -10.22
N HIS A 46 2.62 -9.46 -10.33
CA HIS A 46 3.44 -10.46 -9.62
C HIS A 46 4.95 -10.37 -9.95
N THR A 47 5.29 -9.89 -11.15
CA THR A 47 6.67 -9.61 -11.57
C THR A 47 7.30 -8.47 -10.78
N VAL A 48 6.54 -7.40 -10.48
CA VAL A 48 6.99 -6.27 -9.65
C VAL A 48 7.14 -6.72 -8.21
N LEU A 49 6.16 -7.45 -7.68
CA LEU A 49 6.23 -8.04 -6.32
C LEU A 49 7.49 -8.90 -6.15
N THR A 50 7.74 -9.80 -7.10
CA THR A 50 8.93 -10.67 -7.09
C THR A 50 10.22 -9.86 -7.23
N ALA A 51 10.27 -8.87 -8.14
CA ALA A 51 11.44 -8.02 -8.33
C ALA A 51 11.76 -7.14 -7.10
N SER A 52 10.72 -6.73 -6.38
CA SER A 52 10.84 -5.95 -5.15
C SER A 52 11.07 -6.82 -3.90
N GLY A 53 10.92 -8.15 -4.01
CA GLY A 53 11.06 -9.08 -2.88
C GLY A 53 9.87 -9.06 -1.91
N VAL A 54 8.69 -8.66 -2.40
CA VAL A 54 7.46 -8.55 -1.62
C VAL A 54 6.58 -9.77 -1.90
N GLU A 55 6.29 -10.53 -0.85
CA GLU A 55 5.37 -11.67 -0.92
C GLU A 55 4.10 -11.38 -0.12
N LEU A 56 2.99 -11.20 -0.83
CA LEU A 56 1.67 -10.96 -0.23
C LEU A 56 1.17 -12.20 0.52
N GLY A 57 0.98 -12.07 1.84
CA GLY A 57 0.61 -13.14 2.75
C GLY A 57 1.78 -13.77 3.51
N GLN A 58 3.02 -13.43 3.16
CA GLN A 58 4.22 -13.83 3.92
C GLN A 58 4.95 -12.61 4.46
N ASN A 59 5.54 -11.83 3.56
CA ASN A 59 6.39 -10.68 3.89
C ASN A 59 5.56 -9.39 4.07
N TYR A 60 4.40 -9.33 3.42
CA TYR A 60 3.43 -8.26 3.63
C TYR A 60 2.04 -8.86 3.72
N PRO A 61 1.24 -8.61 4.77
CA PRO A 61 -0.08 -9.23 4.89
C PRO A 61 -0.99 -8.80 3.73
N LYS A 62 -1.82 -9.74 3.27
CA LYS A 62 -2.92 -9.37 2.37
C LYS A 62 -3.88 -8.45 3.14
N PRO A 63 -4.53 -7.48 2.47
CA PRO A 63 -5.53 -6.65 3.13
C PRO A 63 -6.53 -7.54 3.88
N ILE A 64 -6.62 -7.36 5.19
CA ILE A 64 -7.45 -8.18 6.09
C ILE A 64 -8.94 -7.91 5.83
N ILE A 65 -9.24 -6.70 5.36
CA ILE A 65 -10.57 -6.27 4.94
C ILE A 65 -10.37 -5.62 3.57
N GLU A 66 -11.06 -6.13 2.55
CA GLU A 66 -11.15 -5.43 1.28
C GLU A 66 -11.88 -4.11 1.50
N ILE A 67 -11.34 -2.99 1.00
CA ILE A 67 -11.92 -1.66 1.16
C ILE A 67 -13.37 -1.59 0.63
N ASP A 68 -13.75 -2.48 -0.28
CA ASP A 68 -15.13 -2.64 -0.76
C ASP A 68 -16.11 -3.14 0.32
N LEU A 69 -15.64 -3.87 1.33
CA LEU A 69 -16.48 -4.35 2.44
C LEU A 69 -16.63 -3.33 3.58
N ALA A 70 -15.85 -2.25 3.54
CA ALA A 70 -15.89 -1.19 4.55
C ALA A 70 -16.91 -0.09 4.22
N ARG A 71 -17.81 -0.32 3.26
CA ARG A 71 -18.82 0.63 2.78
C ARG A 71 -20.21 0.38 3.37
#